data_AF-A0A8T0AK09-F1
#
_entry.id   AF-A0A8T0AK09-F1
#
_cell.length_a   1.000
_cell.length_b   1.000
_cell.length_c   1.000
_cell.angle_alpha   90.00
_cell.angle_beta   90.00
_cell.angle_gamma   90.00
#
_symmetry.space_group_name_H-M   'P 1'
#
loop_
_entity.id
_entity.type
_entity.pdbx_description
1 polymer ?
#
loop_
_entity_poly.entity_id
_entity_poly.type
_entity_poly.pdbx_seq_one_letter_code
_entity_poly.pdbx_strand_id
1 'polypeptide(L)'
;MPDGRQAPSDEKFVDSWQQIQEGLLCHTGCPAGSNCSKPETGGQKVDNNECKVLTLENGPFSNCYSKIPPSPFYEECANDTTSHPEDKTLVCRYIQNYLVQCQQAGISVNSWRNATFCPMTCATNSHYELCADTCTSTCASLTIPPSCSNCLEGCQCDDGFVFDGGDCKPIEDCGCLVKGIYYKSGESVVRGDCIEICSCKSGQFSCKSMSCKEDEVCRQKDGVSTCVHDPCGKKKCREKEQCLERDNAAVCVANSKVSCKVIGDPYYETFDGAKFSFQGTCSYILAKTSGVDKNLTEFSIINKNALAQSTHRGAYIKVVTMKFSGHEIVVIQHERNKVTIDGKEYPLPASLDSDRIKITQSGIRGYLVTDFGLEVTFDWGEFFMVTVSSSYYKNLAGMCGTYNGNPSDDFTTPTGVAAAHNTEWGQSWSVPDNDPNCWHFPPCSDEEKNKYSGLNFCGLLEDKTGPFASCNNTVQLGQFAYSCLFTTCFTHGNHNEFCKIMNSYADNCKWANTDVSPQWQQITNCT
;
A
#
# COMPACT_ATOMS: atom_id res chain seq x y z
N MET A 1 -6.19 29.33 25.87
CA MET A 1 -6.15 28.27 24.85
C MET A 1 -5.29 28.77 23.68
N PRO A 2 -4.73 27.91 22.81
CA PRO A 2 -3.82 28.32 21.72
C PRO A 2 -4.42 29.33 20.74
N ASP A 3 -5.75 29.38 20.66
CA ASP A 3 -6.53 30.36 19.90
C ASP A 3 -6.68 31.74 20.58
N GLY A 4 -6.01 31.95 21.72
CA GLY A 4 -6.07 33.17 22.51
C GLY A 4 -7.32 33.31 23.39
N ARG A 5 -8.23 32.34 23.42
CA ARG A 5 -9.45 32.40 24.25
C ARG A 5 -9.22 31.90 25.67
N GLN A 6 -9.98 32.44 26.62
CA GLN A 6 -10.02 31.96 28.00
C GLN A 6 -10.67 30.58 28.05
N ALA A 7 -10.05 29.65 28.78
CA ALA A 7 -10.60 28.31 28.96
C ALA A 7 -11.69 28.31 30.06
N PRO A 8 -12.70 27.44 29.95
CA PRO A 8 -13.77 27.33 30.93
C PRO A 8 -13.39 26.54 32.20
N SER A 9 -12.29 25.78 32.18
CA SER A 9 -11.70 25.10 33.33
C SER A 9 -10.21 24.85 33.09
N ASP A 10 -9.48 24.49 34.14
CA ASP A 10 -8.05 24.17 34.06
C ASP A 10 -7.82 22.91 33.20
N GLU A 11 -8.70 21.91 33.28
CA GLU A 11 -8.61 20.70 32.44
C GLU A 11 -8.80 21.07 30.97
N LYS A 12 -9.79 21.91 30.65
CA LYS A 12 -9.99 22.37 29.27
C LYS A 12 -8.89 23.28 28.77
N PHE A 13 -8.24 24.00 29.68
CA PHE A 13 -7.04 24.73 29.34
C PHE A 13 -5.93 23.76 28.92
N VAL A 14 -5.60 22.77 29.75
CA VAL A 14 -4.51 21.81 29.47
C VAL A 14 -4.80 20.94 28.25
N ASP A 15 -6.03 20.45 28.08
CA ASP A 15 -6.52 19.68 26.91
C ASP A 15 -6.25 20.42 25.59
N SER A 16 -6.42 21.74 25.59
CA SER A 16 -6.19 22.56 24.40
C SER A 16 -4.72 22.65 23.97
N TRP A 17 -3.76 22.22 24.80
CA TRP A 17 -2.32 22.27 24.54
C TRP A 17 -1.68 20.89 24.28
N GLN A 18 -2.49 19.83 24.17
CA GLN A 18 -2.00 18.47 23.96
C GLN A 18 -1.38 18.29 22.55
N GLN A 19 -0.19 17.67 22.49
CA GLN A 19 0.43 17.24 21.22
C GLN A 19 0.19 15.74 20.98
N ILE A 20 -0.13 15.37 19.74
CA ILE A 20 -0.39 13.98 19.35
C ILE A 20 0.93 13.37 18.83
N GLN A 21 1.38 12.27 19.43
CA GLN A 21 2.44 11.42 18.89
C GLN A 21 1.82 10.14 18.29
N GLU A 22 2.27 9.75 17.10
CA GLU A 22 1.83 8.51 16.46
C GLU A 22 2.15 7.29 17.35
N GLY A 23 1.12 6.50 17.67
CA GLY A 23 1.25 5.27 18.48
C GLY A 23 1.04 5.44 19.99
N LEU A 24 0.81 6.65 20.51
CA LEU A 24 0.52 6.91 21.93
C LEU A 24 -0.82 7.65 22.12
N LEU A 25 -1.72 7.04 22.89
CA LEU A 25 -3.01 7.64 23.28
C LEU A 25 -2.88 8.34 24.65
N CYS A 26 -2.66 9.65 24.62
CA CYS A 26 -2.69 10.49 25.82
C CYS A 26 -4.12 10.98 26.10
N HIS A 27 -4.55 10.97 27.37
CA HIS A 27 -5.84 11.50 27.80
C HIS A 27 -5.61 12.54 28.90
N THR A 28 -6.36 13.65 28.86
CA THR A 28 -6.37 14.65 29.93
C THR A 28 -7.38 14.29 31.02
N GLY A 29 -6.99 14.49 32.27
CA GLY A 29 -7.79 14.13 33.44
C GLY A 29 -7.63 12.67 33.88
N CYS A 30 -8.43 12.27 34.86
CA CYS A 30 -8.34 10.94 35.44
C CYS A 30 -9.11 9.90 34.61
N PRO A 31 -8.54 8.70 34.38
CA PRO A 31 -9.21 7.62 33.67
C PRO A 31 -10.59 7.35 34.29
N ALA A 32 -11.61 7.22 33.45
CA ALA A 32 -12.96 6.93 33.92
C ALA A 32 -12.96 5.68 34.82
N GLY A 33 -13.35 5.85 36.09
CA GLY A 33 -13.37 4.77 37.10
C GLY A 33 -12.18 4.75 38.07
N SER A 34 -11.21 5.66 37.95
CA SER A 34 -10.14 5.83 38.95
C SER A 34 -10.51 6.90 40.00
N ASN A 35 -10.34 6.57 41.28
CA ASN A 35 -10.43 7.52 42.39
C ASN A 35 -9.18 8.39 42.39
N CYS A 36 -9.09 9.33 41.46
CA CYS A 36 -8.24 10.48 41.73
C CYS A 36 -8.90 11.28 42.84
N SER A 37 -8.18 11.45 43.94
CA SER A 37 -8.58 12.35 44.99
C SER A 37 -8.86 13.71 44.36
N LYS A 38 -10.13 14.13 44.32
CA LYS A 38 -10.46 15.52 44.03
C LYS A 38 -9.76 16.34 45.11
N PRO A 39 -9.10 17.47 44.79
CA PRO A 39 -8.64 18.37 45.84
C PRO A 39 -9.87 18.71 46.69
N GLU A 40 -9.84 18.34 47.97
CA GLU A 40 -10.94 18.67 48.88
C GLU A 40 -11.02 20.20 48.94
N THR A 41 -12.00 20.77 48.25
CA THR A 41 -12.40 22.16 48.42
C THR A 41 -12.98 22.30 49.83
N GLY A 42 -12.10 22.48 50.82
CA GLY A 42 -12.47 22.59 52.23
C GLY A 42 -11.56 21.88 53.24
N GLY A 43 -10.30 21.57 52.91
CA GLY A 43 -9.36 20.93 53.84
C GLY A 43 -9.10 21.76 55.10
N GLN A 44 -9.43 21.18 56.25
CA GLN A 44 -9.02 21.61 57.58
C GLN A 44 -7.50 21.85 57.59
N LYS A 45 -6.98 22.98 58.14
CA LYS A 45 -5.53 23.27 58.17
C LYS A 45 -4.76 22.05 58.71
N VAL A 46 -4.11 21.31 57.81
CA VAL A 46 -3.33 20.14 58.19
C VAL A 46 -1.96 20.65 58.63
N ASP A 47 -1.60 20.37 59.88
CA ASP A 47 -0.31 20.73 60.44
C ASP A 47 0.70 19.63 60.11
N ASN A 48 1.56 19.85 59.10
CA ASN A 48 2.65 18.92 58.79
C ASN A 48 3.99 19.49 59.28
N ASN A 49 4.58 18.84 60.28
CA ASN A 49 5.86 19.24 60.88
C ASN A 49 7.03 19.26 59.89
N GLU A 50 7.03 18.43 58.85
CA GLU A 50 8.12 18.38 57.87
C GLU A 50 8.08 19.56 56.87
N CYS A 51 6.87 20.03 56.52
CA CYS A 51 6.67 21.21 55.67
C CYS A 51 6.95 22.54 56.40
N LYS A 52 6.98 22.55 57.75
CA LYS A 52 7.20 23.78 58.55
C LYS A 52 8.50 24.49 58.23
N VAL A 53 9.50 23.81 57.69
CA VAL A 53 10.77 24.43 57.27
C VAL A 53 10.56 25.63 56.34
N LEU A 54 9.48 25.64 55.56
CA LEU A 54 9.09 26.74 54.66
C LEU A 54 8.66 28.02 55.39
N THR A 55 8.19 27.93 56.64
CA THR A 55 7.55 29.04 57.38
C THR A 55 8.25 29.37 58.71
N LEU A 56 9.33 28.67 59.07
CA LEU A 56 10.11 28.95 60.27
C LEU A 56 10.65 30.39 60.26
N GLU A 57 10.34 31.18 61.30
CA GLU A 57 10.74 32.60 61.40
C GLU A 57 12.26 32.80 61.27
N ASN A 58 13.05 31.90 61.87
CA ASN A 58 14.52 31.86 61.76
C ASN A 58 15.00 30.65 60.93
N GLY A 59 14.18 30.22 59.96
CA GLY A 59 14.47 29.09 59.09
C GLY A 59 15.40 29.43 57.92
N PRO A 60 15.73 28.43 57.09
CA PRO A 60 16.65 28.61 55.96
C PRO A 60 16.13 29.58 54.88
N PHE A 61 14.82 29.80 54.84
CA PHE A 61 14.16 30.65 53.85
C PHE A 61 13.72 32.02 54.38
N SER A 62 14.06 32.39 55.62
CA SER A 62 13.57 33.63 56.27
C SER A 62 13.82 34.91 55.45
N ASN A 63 14.95 34.97 54.74
CA ASN A 63 15.30 36.09 53.85
C ASN A 63 14.35 36.24 52.65
N CYS A 64 13.63 35.17 52.28
CA CYS A 64 12.78 35.11 51.09
C CYS A 64 11.36 35.64 51.32
N TYR A 65 10.87 35.58 52.57
CA TYR A 65 9.47 35.86 52.92
C TYR A 65 8.99 37.25 52.50
N SER A 66 9.89 38.23 52.47
CA SER A 66 9.59 39.61 52.10
C SER A 66 9.22 39.79 50.63
N LYS A 67 9.73 38.93 49.74
CA LYS A 67 9.44 38.97 48.29
C LYS A 67 8.48 37.85 47.88
N ILE A 68 8.68 36.65 48.41
CA ILE A 68 7.89 35.46 48.07
C ILE A 68 7.27 34.92 49.36
N PRO A 69 5.97 35.14 49.62
CA PRO A 69 5.30 34.62 50.80
C PRO A 69 5.35 33.08 50.86
N PRO A 70 5.74 32.47 52.00
CA PRO A 70 5.87 31.01 52.10
C PRO A 70 4.53 30.27 52.27
N SER A 71 3.46 30.96 52.65
CA SER A 71 2.18 30.32 53.03
C SER A 71 1.57 29.44 51.93
N PRO A 72 1.49 29.86 50.65
CA PRO A 72 0.93 29.01 49.59
C PRO A 72 1.70 27.71 49.41
N PHE A 73 3.04 27.78 49.44
CA PHE A 73 3.92 26.62 49.30
C PHE A 73 3.80 25.67 50.49
N TYR A 74 3.64 26.21 51.71
CA TYR A 74 3.39 25.42 52.91
C TYR A 74 2.05 24.69 52.84
N GLU A 75 0.98 25.39 52.44
CA GLU A 75 -0.37 24.82 52.36
C GLU A 75 -0.44 23.69 51.33
N GLU A 76 0.15 23.88 50.14
CA GLU A 76 0.24 22.82 49.13
C GLU A 76 1.09 21.62 49.62
N CYS A 77 2.25 21.90 50.22
CA CYS A 77 3.09 20.85 50.80
C CYS A 77 2.33 20.03 51.85
N ALA A 78 1.66 20.69 52.80
CA ALA A 78 0.95 20.03 53.88
C ALA A 78 -0.23 19.19 53.37
N ASN A 79 -0.97 19.69 52.38
CA ASN A 79 -2.11 18.98 51.80
C ASN A 79 -1.69 17.75 51.01
N ASP A 80 -0.71 17.88 50.11
CA ASP A 80 -0.31 16.80 49.21
C ASP A 80 0.40 15.68 49.97
N THR A 81 1.25 16.03 50.94
CA THR A 81 2.01 15.05 51.75
C THR A 81 1.12 14.27 52.70
N THR A 82 0.02 14.87 53.17
CA THR A 82 -1.02 14.16 53.93
C THR A 82 -1.83 13.22 53.04
N SER A 83 -2.04 13.62 51.78
CA SER A 83 -2.79 12.82 50.80
C SER A 83 -1.97 11.65 50.24
N HIS A 84 -0.63 11.73 50.29
CA HIS A 84 0.30 10.72 49.78
C HIS A 84 1.39 10.38 50.83
N PRO A 85 1.01 9.82 52.00
CA PRO A 85 1.94 9.59 53.10
C PRO A 85 3.06 8.57 52.78
N GLU A 86 2.90 7.78 51.73
CA GLU A 86 3.89 6.83 51.23
C GLU A 86 5.05 7.49 50.45
N ASP A 87 4.84 8.65 49.82
CA ASP A 87 5.86 9.35 49.05
C ASP A 87 6.63 10.35 49.93
N LYS A 88 7.68 9.84 50.56
CA LYS A 88 8.58 10.64 51.40
C LYS A 88 9.40 11.68 50.64
N THR A 89 9.40 11.66 49.29
CA THR A 89 10.16 12.63 48.48
C THR A 89 9.38 13.92 48.22
N LEU A 90 8.07 13.89 48.43
CA LEU A 90 7.15 14.96 48.10
C LEU A 90 7.45 16.26 48.86
N VAL A 91 7.72 16.16 50.17
CA VAL A 91 8.13 17.29 51.02
C VAL A 91 9.35 17.99 50.41
N CYS A 92 10.36 17.22 50.02
CA CYS A 92 11.61 17.75 49.46
C CYS A 92 11.37 18.50 48.15
N ARG A 93 10.47 18.00 47.29
CA ARG A 93 10.11 18.64 46.02
C ARG A 93 9.42 19.98 46.23
N TYR A 94 8.51 20.10 47.19
CA TYR A 94 7.88 21.38 47.53
C TYR A 94 8.89 22.39 48.07
N ILE A 95 9.82 21.94 48.91
CA ILE A 95 10.87 22.81 49.45
C ILE A 95 11.81 23.29 48.33
N GLN A 96 12.19 22.40 47.40
CA GLN A 96 12.95 22.76 46.21
C GLN A 96 12.22 23.80 45.33
N ASN A 97 10.92 23.64 45.14
CA ASN A 97 10.15 24.61 44.35
C ASN A 97 10.19 26.01 44.97
N TYR A 98 10.04 26.10 46.30
CA TYR A 98 10.14 27.38 46.99
C TYR A 98 11.56 27.96 46.93
N LEU A 99 12.58 27.12 47.12
CA LEU A 99 13.99 27.48 46.96
C LEU A 99 14.26 28.12 45.59
N VAL A 100 13.80 27.50 44.50
CA VAL A 100 14.00 28.01 43.15
C VAL A 100 13.38 29.40 42.98
N GLN A 101 12.19 29.64 43.55
CA GLN A 101 11.56 30.97 43.51
C GLN A 101 12.40 32.03 44.24
N CYS A 102 12.96 31.68 45.40
CA CYS A 102 13.85 32.56 46.15
C CYS A 102 15.12 32.90 45.37
N GLN A 103 15.76 31.90 44.74
CA GLN A 103 16.98 32.07 43.95
C GLN A 103 16.74 32.88 42.66
N GLN A 104 15.62 32.66 41.99
CA GLN A 104 15.21 33.45 40.83
C GLN A 104 14.96 34.92 41.19
N ALA A 105 14.45 35.19 42.40
CA ALA A 105 14.32 36.54 42.95
C ALA A 105 15.64 37.18 43.42
N GLY A 106 16.77 36.47 43.24
CA GLY A 106 18.12 36.91 43.63
C GLY A 106 18.35 36.90 45.13
N ILE A 107 17.64 36.06 45.88
CA ILE A 107 17.71 35.99 47.34
C ILE A 107 18.56 34.78 47.75
N SER A 108 19.61 35.02 48.53
CA SER A 108 20.40 33.95 49.14
C SER A 108 19.64 33.31 50.30
N VAL A 109 19.55 31.98 50.26
CA VAL A 109 18.97 31.13 51.30
C VAL A 109 20.07 30.39 52.06
N ASN A 110 19.76 29.88 53.26
CA ASN A 110 20.67 29.02 54.01
C ASN A 110 20.44 27.54 53.68
N SER A 111 21.37 26.67 54.10
CA SER A 111 21.23 25.23 53.91
C SER A 111 20.00 24.68 54.63
N TRP A 112 19.19 23.95 53.89
CA TRP A 112 17.95 23.33 54.37
C TRP A 112 18.01 21.80 54.33
N ARG A 113 18.91 21.21 53.53
CA ARG A 113 19.16 19.76 53.48
C ARG A 113 20.16 19.33 54.53
N ASN A 114 20.00 18.10 55.00
CA ASN A 114 21.01 17.44 55.82
C ASN A 114 20.99 15.92 55.57
N ALA A 115 21.86 15.18 56.26
CA ALA A 115 22.01 13.73 56.10
C ALA A 115 20.72 12.93 56.37
N THR A 116 19.79 13.48 57.15
CA THR A 116 18.53 12.84 57.55
C THR A 116 17.29 13.45 56.92
N PHE A 117 17.36 14.69 56.43
CA PHE A 117 16.24 15.43 55.87
C PHE A 117 16.57 15.88 54.45
N CYS A 118 15.87 15.25 53.49
CA CYS A 118 16.07 15.47 52.06
C CYS A 118 17.54 15.37 51.60
N PRO A 119 18.25 14.26 51.91
CA PRO A 119 19.63 14.09 51.49
C PRO A 119 19.75 14.11 49.96
N MET A 120 20.87 14.63 49.46
CA MET A 120 21.17 14.72 48.04
C MET A 120 22.48 14.01 47.75
N THR A 121 22.52 13.22 46.68
CA THR A 121 23.70 12.46 46.26
C THR A 121 24.15 12.93 44.89
N CYS A 122 25.41 13.36 44.80
CA CYS A 122 26.02 13.78 43.54
C CYS A 122 26.85 12.66 42.92
N ALA A 123 27.05 12.75 41.60
CA ALA A 123 27.87 11.80 40.85
C ALA A 123 29.34 11.90 41.29
N THR A 124 30.15 10.94 40.85
CA THR A 124 31.60 10.95 41.15
C THR A 124 32.23 12.24 40.60
N ASN A 125 33.16 12.83 41.34
CA ASN A 125 33.81 14.12 41.02
C ASN A 125 32.84 15.32 41.01
N SER A 126 31.82 15.29 41.87
CA SER A 126 30.92 16.41 42.08
C SER A 126 30.41 16.43 43.52
N HIS A 127 30.02 17.62 43.97
CA HIS A 127 29.46 17.85 45.30
C HIS A 127 28.18 18.68 45.23
N TYR A 128 27.37 18.59 46.27
CA TYR A 128 26.14 19.37 46.39
C TYR A 128 26.46 20.83 46.71
N GLU A 129 25.81 21.74 46.00
CA GLU A 129 25.84 23.18 46.27
C GLU A 129 24.44 23.78 46.20
N LEU A 130 24.19 24.76 47.07
CA LEU A 130 22.95 25.56 46.98
C LEU A 130 22.95 26.44 45.73
N CYS A 131 24.14 26.84 45.25
CA CYS A 131 24.32 27.73 44.12
C CYS A 131 25.33 27.09 43.17
N ALA A 132 24.94 25.99 42.54
CA ALA A 132 25.78 25.28 41.58
C ALA A 132 25.80 26.04 40.24
N ASP A 133 26.98 26.18 39.66
CA ASP A 133 27.20 26.60 38.29
C ASP A 133 27.09 25.40 37.34
N THR A 134 25.86 25.08 36.98
CA THR A 134 25.54 23.99 36.06
C THR A 134 25.55 24.43 34.59
N CYS A 135 25.90 25.69 34.31
CA CYS A 135 25.72 26.30 33.00
C CYS A 135 27.06 26.67 32.35
N THR A 136 27.97 27.32 33.07
CA THR A 136 29.28 27.70 32.52
C THR A 136 30.34 26.61 32.69
N SER A 137 30.13 25.65 33.60
CA SER A 137 31.02 24.51 33.83
C SER A 137 30.58 23.23 33.09
N THR A 138 30.45 23.31 31.77
CA THR A 138 30.09 22.17 30.91
C THR A 138 31.10 22.00 29.78
N CYS A 139 31.22 20.80 29.21
CA CYS A 139 32.06 20.62 28.03
C CYS A 139 31.56 21.44 26.83
N ALA A 140 30.25 21.65 26.70
CA ALA A 140 29.68 22.46 25.63
C ALA A 140 30.00 23.96 25.79
N SER A 141 30.03 24.48 27.02
CA SER A 141 30.29 25.90 27.31
C SER A 141 31.73 26.31 27.02
N LEU A 142 32.68 25.37 27.03
CA LEU A 142 34.07 25.62 26.59
C LEU A 142 34.16 26.05 25.12
N THR A 143 33.18 25.65 24.29
CA THR A 143 33.13 26.01 22.87
C THR A 143 32.28 27.24 22.63
N ILE A 144 31.09 27.30 23.25
CA ILE A 144 30.16 28.41 23.10
C ILE A 144 29.74 28.87 24.51
N PRO A 145 30.21 30.04 24.96
CA PRO A 145 29.81 30.59 26.26
C PRO A 145 28.28 30.79 26.31
N PRO A 146 27.56 30.14 27.25
CA PRO A 146 26.12 30.30 27.37
C PRO A 146 25.75 31.59 28.12
N SER A 147 24.55 32.10 27.84
CA SER A 147 23.93 33.15 28.65
C SER A 147 23.18 32.50 29.82
N CYS A 148 23.80 32.47 30.98
CA CYS A 148 23.24 31.79 32.15
C CYS A 148 22.37 32.72 33.00
N SER A 149 21.32 32.17 33.61
CA SER A 149 20.56 32.82 34.68
C SER A 149 21.32 32.76 36.01
N ASN A 150 20.69 33.21 37.10
CA ASN A 150 21.20 32.96 38.45
C ASN A 150 21.46 31.47 38.68
N CYS A 151 22.44 31.14 39.52
CA CYS A 151 22.73 29.77 39.95
C CYS A 151 21.51 29.11 40.60
N LEU A 152 21.45 27.78 40.53
CA LEU A 152 20.39 26.97 41.13
C LEU A 152 21.00 25.91 42.03
N GLU A 153 20.20 25.38 42.96
CA GLU A 153 20.59 24.22 43.77
C GLU A 153 20.87 23.01 42.87
N GLY A 154 22.02 22.34 43.10
CA GLY A 154 22.39 21.18 42.29
C GLY A 154 23.74 20.58 42.66
N CYS A 155 24.23 19.71 41.78
CA CYS A 155 25.58 19.17 41.88
C CYS A 155 26.55 20.04 41.08
N GLN A 156 27.56 20.56 41.75
CA GLN A 156 28.70 21.26 41.18
C GLN A 156 29.81 20.25 40.88
N CYS A 157 30.34 20.24 39.66
CA CYS A 157 31.55 19.46 39.37
C CYS A 157 32.73 20.01 40.18
N ASP A 158 33.55 19.10 40.70
CA ASP A 158 34.77 19.46 41.44
C ASP A 158 35.80 20.15 40.54
N ASP A 159 36.73 20.91 41.12
CA ASP A 159 37.77 21.61 40.38
C ASP A 159 38.56 20.66 39.46
N GLY A 160 38.68 21.03 38.18
CA GLY A 160 39.31 20.21 37.14
C GLY A 160 38.33 19.28 36.38
N PHE A 161 37.08 19.22 36.79
CA PHE A 161 36.01 18.48 36.14
C PHE A 161 34.92 19.42 35.60
N VAL A 162 34.29 19.01 34.50
CA VAL A 162 33.21 19.74 33.83
C VAL A 162 32.08 18.78 33.47
N PHE A 163 30.86 19.29 33.39
CA PHE A 163 29.68 18.47 33.15
C PHE A 163 29.54 18.06 31.68
N ASP A 164 29.35 16.76 31.44
CA ASP A 164 29.25 16.12 30.10
C ASP A 164 27.84 15.54 29.84
N GLY A 165 26.78 16.18 30.36
CA GLY A 165 25.41 15.73 30.14
C GLY A 165 25.01 14.46 30.92
N GLY A 166 25.62 14.26 32.09
CA GLY A 166 25.26 13.18 33.03
C GLY A 166 26.31 12.98 34.13
N ASP A 167 27.58 13.05 33.76
CA ASP A 167 28.72 12.87 34.67
C ASP A 167 29.67 14.08 34.61
N CYS A 168 30.44 14.28 35.68
CA CYS A 168 31.56 15.22 35.71
C CYS A 168 32.83 14.53 35.21
N LYS A 169 33.41 15.05 34.13
CA LYS A 169 34.57 14.46 33.43
C LYS A 169 35.76 15.42 33.46
N PRO A 170 37.00 14.90 33.45
CA PRO A 170 38.18 15.72 33.21
C PRO A 170 38.03 16.51 31.90
N ILE A 171 38.52 17.74 31.87
CA ILE A 171 38.42 18.64 30.69
C ILE A 171 38.98 17.97 29.41
N GLU A 172 40.00 17.13 29.55
CA GLU A 172 40.64 16.38 28.46
C GLU A 172 39.76 15.27 27.84
N ASP A 173 38.68 14.87 28.51
CA ASP A 173 37.72 13.87 28.03
C ASP A 173 36.38 14.50 27.62
N CYS A 174 36.38 15.81 27.34
CA CYS A 174 35.17 16.48 26.88
C CYS A 174 34.70 15.99 25.51
N GLY A 175 33.38 15.99 25.32
CA GLY A 175 32.74 15.80 24.03
C GLY A 175 32.87 17.01 23.10
N CYS A 176 32.21 16.94 21.94
CA CYS A 176 32.34 17.88 20.83
C CYS A 176 30.98 18.51 20.53
N LEU A 177 30.93 19.84 20.50
CA LEU A 177 29.75 20.58 20.06
C LEU A 177 29.89 21.00 18.60
N VAL A 178 29.10 20.39 17.70
CA VAL A 178 29.17 20.65 16.25
C VAL A 178 27.79 21.05 15.73
N LYS A 179 27.67 22.30 15.26
CA LYS A 179 26.42 22.87 14.72
C LYS A 179 25.20 22.68 15.66
N GLY A 180 25.42 22.84 16.97
CA GLY A 180 24.38 22.70 18.00
C GLY A 180 24.09 21.27 18.45
N ILE A 181 24.77 20.26 17.88
CA ILE A 181 24.66 18.86 18.31
C ILE A 181 25.88 18.51 19.15
N TYR A 182 25.64 17.95 20.33
CA TYR A 182 26.67 17.52 21.26
C TYR A 182 26.96 16.02 21.09
N TYR A 183 28.21 15.67 20.85
CA TYR A 183 28.69 14.29 20.72
C TYR A 183 29.62 13.97 21.89
N LYS A 184 29.41 12.84 22.56
CA LYS A 184 30.27 12.45 23.69
C LYS A 184 31.67 12.07 23.21
N SER A 185 32.66 12.20 24.08
CA SER A 185 34.01 11.71 23.80
C SER A 185 33.96 10.20 23.52
N GLY A 186 34.55 9.77 22.40
CA GLY A 186 34.51 8.40 21.89
C GLY A 186 33.33 8.09 20.94
N GLU A 187 32.34 8.98 20.81
CA GLU A 187 31.19 8.76 19.94
C GLU A 187 31.57 8.86 18.45
N SER A 188 30.96 8.02 17.62
CA SER A 188 31.12 8.05 16.16
C SER A 188 29.77 8.05 15.46
N VAL A 189 29.63 8.88 14.43
CA VAL A 189 28.38 9.10 13.69
C VAL A 189 28.65 9.09 12.18
N VAL A 190 27.73 8.52 11.41
CA VAL A 190 27.77 8.54 9.94
C VAL A 190 26.91 9.70 9.43
N ARG A 191 27.40 10.44 8.43
CA ARG A 191 26.75 11.65 7.90
C ARG A 191 26.68 11.67 6.37
N GLY A 192 25.81 12.54 5.86
CA GLY A 192 25.71 12.89 4.45
C GLY A 192 25.35 11.72 3.54
N ASP A 193 24.34 10.93 3.90
CA ASP A 193 23.97 9.71 3.16
C ASP A 193 25.12 8.70 3.06
N CYS A 194 25.79 8.50 4.19
CA CYS A 194 26.87 7.54 4.35
C CYS A 194 28.11 7.83 3.48
N ILE A 195 28.42 9.12 3.30
CA ILE A 195 29.64 9.58 2.60
C ILE A 195 30.80 9.84 3.55
N GLU A 196 30.53 10.06 4.84
CA GLU A 196 31.56 10.27 5.85
C GLU A 196 31.18 9.67 7.21
N ILE A 197 32.19 9.20 7.95
CA ILE A 197 32.10 8.84 9.36
C ILE A 197 32.91 9.84 10.16
N CYS A 198 32.28 10.41 11.19
CA CYS A 198 32.89 11.38 12.08
C CYS A 198 32.99 10.82 13.49
N SER A 199 34.10 11.09 14.17
CA SER A 199 34.32 10.69 15.57
C SER A 199 34.66 11.91 16.42
N CYS A 200 34.09 11.97 17.62
CA CYS A 200 34.48 12.91 18.65
C CYS A 200 35.50 12.29 19.60
N LYS A 201 36.60 12.98 19.87
CA LYS A 201 37.55 12.58 20.92
C LYS A 201 38.20 13.82 21.51
N SER A 202 38.09 14.00 22.84
CA SER A 202 38.75 15.09 23.57
C SER A 202 38.48 16.47 22.93
N GLY A 203 37.22 16.78 22.65
CA GLY A 203 36.78 18.02 22.00
C GLY A 203 37.08 18.14 20.50
N GLN A 204 37.82 17.19 19.93
CA GLN A 204 38.14 17.18 18.50
C GLN A 204 37.15 16.32 17.71
N PHE A 205 36.40 16.97 16.81
CA PHE A 205 35.51 16.30 15.88
C PHE A 205 36.20 16.10 14.52
N SER A 206 36.43 14.85 14.13
CA SER A 206 37.17 14.51 12.90
C SER A 206 36.35 13.59 12.00
N CYS A 207 36.27 13.88 10.70
CA CYS A 207 35.53 13.09 9.72
C CYS A 207 36.47 12.43 8.70
N LYS A 208 36.08 11.25 8.24
CA LYS A 208 36.76 10.50 7.17
C LYS A 208 35.73 10.05 6.14
N SER A 209 36.09 10.08 4.87
CA SER A 209 35.24 9.56 3.81
C SER A 209 34.94 8.07 4.02
N MET A 210 33.71 7.67 3.71
CA MET A 210 33.26 6.29 3.77
C MET A 210 32.28 5.98 2.64
N SER A 211 31.97 4.71 2.47
CA SER A 211 30.87 4.22 1.65
C SER A 211 30.36 2.93 2.28
N CYS A 212 29.06 2.69 2.21
CA CYS A 212 28.51 1.39 2.60
C CYS A 212 29.10 0.26 1.75
N LYS A 213 29.11 -0.95 2.28
CA LYS A 213 29.57 -2.13 1.52
C LYS A 213 28.67 -2.42 0.31
N GLU A 214 29.12 -3.33 -0.56
CA GLU A 214 28.36 -3.70 -1.77
C GLU A 214 26.96 -4.22 -1.46
N ASP A 215 26.78 -4.91 -0.34
CA ASP A 215 25.52 -5.49 0.12
C ASP A 215 24.73 -4.58 1.08
N GLU A 216 25.26 -3.40 1.38
CA GLU A 216 24.65 -2.42 2.27
C GLU A 216 24.11 -1.21 1.48
N VAL A 217 23.06 -0.59 2.04
CA VAL A 217 22.42 0.62 1.55
C VAL A 217 22.32 1.63 2.68
N CYS A 218 22.54 2.90 2.39
CA CYS A 218 22.39 3.96 3.38
C CYS A 218 20.91 4.21 3.67
N ARG A 219 20.52 4.11 4.94
CA ARG A 219 19.18 4.43 5.45
C ARG A 219 19.28 5.38 6.63
N GLN A 220 18.22 6.11 6.92
CA GLN A 220 18.13 6.89 8.17
C GLN A 220 17.44 6.05 9.25
N LYS A 221 18.09 5.92 10.41
CA LYS A 221 17.53 5.32 11.61
C LYS A 221 17.64 6.34 12.73
N ASP A 222 16.51 6.70 13.34
CA ASP A 222 16.43 7.72 14.40
C ASP A 222 17.06 9.08 14.00
N GLY A 223 16.93 9.46 12.72
CA GLY A 223 17.51 10.69 12.15
C GLY A 223 19.02 10.61 11.84
N VAL A 224 19.65 9.46 12.07
CA VAL A 224 21.08 9.23 11.80
C VAL A 224 21.25 8.32 10.59
N SER A 225 22.11 8.71 9.64
CA SER A 225 22.46 7.87 8.50
C SER A 225 23.19 6.61 8.97
N THR A 226 22.85 5.44 8.44
CA THR A 226 23.51 4.18 8.77
C THR A 226 23.50 3.23 7.58
N CYS A 227 24.55 2.41 7.46
CA CYS A 227 24.62 1.36 6.45
C CYS A 227 23.90 0.12 6.98
N VAL A 228 22.88 -0.32 6.24
CA VAL A 228 22.12 -1.53 6.57
C VAL A 228 22.17 -2.50 5.41
N HIS A 229 22.20 -3.79 5.72
CA HIS A 229 22.02 -4.83 4.72
C HIS A 229 20.59 -4.74 4.18
N ASP A 230 20.45 -4.46 2.89
CA ASP A 230 19.16 -4.35 2.20
C ASP A 230 19.33 -4.79 0.74
N PRO A 231 19.16 -6.09 0.46
CA PRO A 231 19.27 -6.63 -0.90
C PRO A 231 18.33 -5.94 -1.89
N CYS A 232 17.17 -5.47 -1.41
CA CYS A 232 16.17 -4.81 -2.24
C CYS A 232 16.48 -3.34 -2.53
N GLY A 233 17.31 -2.70 -1.73
CA GLY A 233 17.64 -1.29 -1.94
C GLY A 233 18.41 -1.00 -3.23
N LYS A 234 19.10 -2.01 -3.82
CA LYS A 234 19.76 -1.90 -5.14
C LYS A 234 19.04 -2.66 -6.26
N LYS A 235 18.14 -3.59 -5.93
CA LYS A 235 17.44 -4.42 -6.93
C LYS A 235 16.31 -3.64 -7.58
N LYS A 236 16.38 -3.44 -8.90
CA LYS A 236 15.26 -2.92 -9.69
C LYS A 236 14.40 -4.08 -10.19
N CYS A 237 13.17 -4.16 -9.71
CA CYS A 237 12.14 -5.06 -10.22
C CYS A 237 11.31 -4.40 -11.33
N ARG A 238 10.50 -5.17 -12.06
CA ARG A 238 9.61 -4.65 -13.10
C ARG A 238 8.53 -3.75 -12.50
N GLU A 239 7.88 -2.95 -13.34
CA GLU A 239 6.90 -1.91 -12.94
C GLU A 239 5.77 -2.43 -12.03
N LYS A 240 5.32 -3.68 -12.22
CA LYS A 240 4.28 -4.32 -11.41
C LYS A 240 4.80 -5.52 -10.62
N GLU A 241 6.05 -5.46 -10.20
CA GLU A 241 6.66 -6.39 -9.24
C GLU A 241 7.04 -5.64 -7.95
N GLN A 242 7.23 -6.38 -6.88
CA GLN A 242 7.79 -5.91 -5.63
C GLN A 242 9.05 -6.72 -5.31
N CYS A 243 10.04 -6.06 -4.72
CA CYS A 243 11.22 -6.73 -4.21
C CYS A 243 10.94 -7.24 -2.80
N LEU A 244 11.14 -8.53 -2.58
CA LEU A 244 11.10 -9.17 -1.27
C LEU A 244 12.46 -9.79 -0.98
N GLU A 245 12.88 -9.72 0.28
CA GLU A 245 14.02 -10.50 0.75
C GLU A 245 13.57 -11.94 1.03
N ARG A 246 14.23 -12.90 0.38
CA ARG A 246 14.07 -14.34 0.64
C ARG A 246 15.45 -14.98 0.68
N ASP A 247 15.73 -15.74 1.73
CA ASP A 247 17.03 -16.39 1.94
C ASP A 247 18.21 -15.43 1.81
N ASN A 248 18.08 -14.23 2.39
CA ASN A 248 19.08 -13.16 2.35
C ASN A 248 19.42 -12.68 0.92
N ALA A 249 18.47 -12.83 -0.02
CA ALA A 249 18.58 -12.42 -1.42
C ALA A 249 17.36 -11.63 -1.88
N ALA A 250 17.57 -10.70 -2.81
CA ALA A 250 16.51 -9.90 -3.42
C ALA A 250 15.76 -10.70 -4.49
N VAL A 251 14.47 -10.96 -4.24
CA VAL A 251 13.59 -11.67 -5.16
C VAL A 251 12.47 -10.74 -5.61
N CYS A 252 12.37 -10.53 -6.92
CA CYS A 252 11.25 -9.81 -7.51
C CYS A 252 10.05 -10.76 -7.63
N VAL A 253 8.91 -10.37 -7.07
CA VAL A 253 7.66 -11.13 -7.17
C VAL A 253 6.57 -10.26 -7.76
N ALA A 254 5.70 -10.85 -8.57
CA ALA A 254 4.56 -10.16 -9.13
C ALA A 254 3.57 -9.68 -8.07
N ASN A 255 3.00 -8.50 -8.28
CA ASN A 255 2.03 -7.90 -7.38
C ASN A 255 0.62 -8.46 -7.55
N SER A 256 0.26 -8.94 -8.75
CA SER A 256 -1.08 -9.42 -9.05
C SER A 256 -1.11 -10.38 -10.24
N LYS A 257 -2.30 -10.87 -10.56
CA LYS A 257 -2.62 -11.62 -11.77
C LYS A 257 -3.82 -10.99 -12.46
N VAL A 258 -3.87 -11.07 -13.78
CA VAL A 258 -5.02 -10.64 -14.60
C VAL A 258 -5.42 -11.74 -15.57
N SER A 259 -6.67 -11.74 -16.00
CA SER A 259 -7.22 -12.78 -16.87
C SER A 259 -7.85 -12.20 -18.13
N CYS A 260 -7.51 -12.78 -19.27
CA CYS A 260 -8.26 -12.66 -20.51
C CYS A 260 -9.20 -13.87 -20.62
N LYS A 261 -10.45 -13.65 -20.99
CA LYS A 261 -11.48 -14.69 -21.07
C LYS A 261 -12.03 -14.79 -22.48
N VAL A 262 -12.28 -16.02 -22.89
CA VAL A 262 -13.01 -16.38 -24.09
C VAL A 262 -14.14 -17.30 -23.66
N ILE A 263 -15.37 -16.85 -23.85
CA ILE A 263 -16.58 -17.57 -23.44
C ILE A 263 -17.48 -17.69 -24.67
N GLY A 264 -17.52 -18.89 -25.22
CA GLY A 264 -18.00 -19.13 -26.57
C GLY A 264 -17.14 -18.40 -27.60
N ASP A 265 -17.68 -18.29 -28.81
CA ASP A 265 -17.39 -17.17 -29.68
C ASP A 265 -18.78 -16.65 -30.11
N PRO A 266 -19.07 -15.37 -29.84
CA PRO A 266 -18.08 -14.30 -29.97
C PRO A 266 -17.56 -13.60 -28.71
N TYR A 267 -17.76 -14.00 -27.45
CA TYR A 267 -17.37 -13.13 -26.32
C TYR A 267 -15.92 -13.26 -25.87
N TYR A 268 -15.20 -12.14 -25.95
CA TYR A 268 -13.86 -11.97 -25.41
C TYR A 268 -13.84 -10.82 -24.39
N GLU A 269 -13.01 -10.99 -23.37
CA GLU A 269 -12.65 -9.97 -22.38
C GLU A 269 -11.12 -9.93 -22.30
N THR A 270 -10.50 -8.79 -22.60
CA THR A 270 -9.04 -8.60 -22.61
C THR A 270 -8.47 -8.53 -21.19
N PHE A 271 -7.14 -8.53 -21.07
CA PHE A 271 -6.46 -8.39 -19.78
C PHE A 271 -6.78 -7.08 -19.06
N ASP A 272 -7.04 -6.00 -19.80
CA ASP A 272 -7.38 -4.67 -19.26
C ASP A 272 -8.90 -4.45 -19.17
N GLY A 273 -9.71 -5.44 -19.56
CA GLY A 273 -11.15 -5.48 -19.36
C GLY A 273 -12.00 -4.99 -20.54
N ALA A 274 -11.40 -4.71 -21.70
CA ALA A 274 -12.14 -4.42 -22.93
C ALA A 274 -12.95 -5.65 -23.37
N LYS A 275 -14.21 -5.44 -23.72
CA LYS A 275 -15.13 -6.51 -24.15
C LYS A 275 -15.45 -6.36 -25.62
N PHE A 276 -15.39 -7.46 -26.36
CA PHE A 276 -15.72 -7.44 -27.77
C PHE A 276 -16.32 -8.75 -28.27
N SER A 277 -16.90 -8.63 -29.46
CA SER A 277 -17.39 -9.75 -30.24
C SER A 277 -16.67 -9.86 -31.57
N PHE A 278 -16.16 -11.06 -31.88
CA PHE A 278 -15.43 -11.36 -33.10
C PHE A 278 -15.76 -12.76 -33.60
N GLN A 279 -16.06 -12.90 -34.90
CA GLN A 279 -16.37 -14.16 -35.56
C GLN A 279 -15.40 -14.40 -36.72
N GLY A 280 -14.72 -15.54 -36.65
CA GLY A 280 -13.90 -16.03 -37.73
C GLY A 280 -13.55 -17.49 -37.51
N THR A 281 -13.29 -18.22 -38.58
CA THR A 281 -13.01 -19.68 -38.52
C THR A 281 -11.54 -20.00 -38.62
N CYS A 282 -10.66 -18.99 -38.53
CA CYS A 282 -9.23 -19.19 -38.70
C CYS A 282 -8.54 -19.48 -37.36
N SER A 283 -7.23 -19.64 -37.43
CA SER A 283 -6.37 -19.63 -36.25
C SER A 283 -5.98 -18.20 -35.91
N TYR A 284 -6.03 -17.82 -34.64
CA TYR A 284 -5.74 -16.46 -34.17
C TYR A 284 -4.75 -16.48 -33.01
N ILE A 285 -3.87 -15.48 -32.96
CA ILE A 285 -3.06 -15.24 -31.76
C ILE A 285 -3.95 -14.64 -30.68
N LEU A 286 -4.31 -15.47 -29.70
CA LEU A 286 -5.08 -15.03 -28.54
C LEU A 286 -4.22 -14.17 -27.63
N ALA A 287 -3.05 -14.67 -27.24
CA ALA A 287 -2.08 -13.95 -26.42
C ALA A 287 -0.67 -14.45 -26.71
N LYS A 288 0.29 -13.53 -26.83
CA LYS A 288 1.71 -13.83 -26.94
C LYS A 288 2.54 -12.79 -26.20
N THR A 289 3.78 -13.15 -25.88
CA THR A 289 4.77 -12.16 -25.44
C THR A 289 5.15 -11.23 -26.61
N SER A 290 5.30 -9.93 -26.32
CA SER A 290 5.69 -8.92 -27.32
C SER A 290 7.16 -9.00 -27.72
N GLY A 291 8.01 -9.59 -26.87
CA GLY A 291 9.46 -9.68 -27.07
C GLY A 291 10.24 -8.43 -26.65
N VAL A 292 9.58 -7.44 -26.02
CA VAL A 292 10.23 -6.22 -25.52
C VAL A 292 11.19 -6.54 -24.36
N ASP A 293 10.73 -7.27 -23.35
CA ASP A 293 11.59 -7.82 -22.29
C ASP A 293 12.02 -9.25 -22.60
N LYS A 294 13.30 -9.41 -22.97
CA LYS A 294 13.91 -10.71 -23.28
C LYS A 294 14.16 -11.61 -22.06
N ASN A 295 13.98 -11.07 -20.84
CA ASN A 295 14.14 -11.83 -19.61
C ASN A 295 12.82 -12.48 -19.15
N LEU A 296 11.71 -12.28 -19.87
CA LEU A 296 10.46 -13.00 -19.64
C LEU A 296 10.47 -14.31 -20.43
N THR A 297 9.88 -15.36 -19.85
CA THR A 297 9.65 -16.60 -20.59
C THR A 297 8.64 -16.34 -21.70
N GLU A 298 9.04 -16.59 -22.93
CA GLU A 298 8.19 -16.40 -24.11
C GLU A 298 7.08 -17.45 -24.16
N PHE A 299 5.88 -17.00 -24.55
CA PHE A 299 4.76 -17.89 -24.84
C PHE A 299 3.91 -17.36 -25.99
N SER A 300 3.18 -18.27 -26.64
CA SER A 300 2.16 -17.96 -27.65
C SER A 300 0.98 -18.92 -27.48
N ILE A 301 -0.23 -18.35 -27.45
CA ILE A 301 -1.49 -19.08 -27.35
C ILE A 301 -2.30 -18.76 -28.60
N ILE A 302 -2.66 -19.81 -29.33
CA ILE A 302 -3.34 -19.74 -30.61
C ILE A 302 -4.65 -20.50 -30.49
N ASN A 303 -5.78 -19.86 -30.79
CA ASN A 303 -7.07 -20.53 -30.87
C ASN A 303 -7.48 -20.71 -32.34
N LYS A 304 -7.87 -21.93 -32.70
CA LYS A 304 -8.58 -22.23 -33.95
C LYS A 304 -10.06 -22.27 -33.66
N ASN A 305 -10.80 -21.41 -34.36
CA ASN A 305 -12.25 -21.38 -34.27
C ASN A 305 -12.87 -22.19 -35.42
N ALA A 306 -14.06 -22.76 -35.21
CA ALA A 306 -14.79 -23.48 -36.24
C ALA A 306 -16.31 -23.23 -36.13
N LEU A 307 -17.00 -23.23 -37.26
CA LEU A 307 -18.46 -23.13 -37.30
C LEU A 307 -19.13 -24.33 -36.64
N ALA A 308 -20.16 -24.05 -35.84
CA ALA A 308 -21.05 -25.09 -35.33
C ALA A 308 -21.81 -25.78 -36.47
N GLN A 309 -21.47 -27.05 -36.75
CA GLN A 309 -22.04 -27.83 -37.86
C GLN A 309 -23.56 -28.07 -37.72
N SER A 310 -24.14 -27.91 -36.52
CA SER A 310 -25.52 -28.32 -36.23
C SER A 310 -26.46 -27.18 -35.78
N THR A 311 -25.97 -25.99 -35.45
CA THR A 311 -26.81 -24.97 -34.77
C THR A 311 -26.79 -23.56 -35.34
N HIS A 312 -26.03 -23.27 -36.41
CA HIS A 312 -25.91 -21.90 -36.97
C HIS A 312 -25.57 -20.82 -35.92
N ARG A 313 -24.96 -21.20 -34.79
CA ARG A 313 -24.70 -20.35 -33.60
C ARG A 313 -23.42 -19.50 -33.70
N GLY A 314 -22.73 -19.52 -34.84
CA GLY A 314 -21.43 -18.88 -35.03
C GLY A 314 -20.25 -19.84 -34.92
N ALA A 315 -19.03 -19.28 -34.95
CA ALA A 315 -17.78 -20.00 -34.72
C ALA A 315 -17.54 -20.20 -33.21
N TYR A 316 -16.84 -21.26 -32.81
CA TYR A 316 -16.42 -21.55 -31.43
C TYR A 316 -14.97 -22.06 -31.39
N ILE A 317 -14.31 -21.98 -30.24
CA ILE A 317 -12.98 -22.57 -30.04
C ILE A 317 -13.07 -24.08 -30.26
N LYS A 318 -12.38 -24.57 -31.29
CA LYS A 318 -12.24 -26.00 -31.60
C LYS A 318 -10.93 -26.56 -31.07
N VAL A 319 -9.85 -25.79 -31.21
CA VAL A 319 -8.51 -26.19 -30.79
C VAL A 319 -7.82 -24.98 -30.15
N VAL A 320 -7.13 -25.19 -29.04
CA VAL A 320 -6.18 -24.20 -28.52
C VAL A 320 -4.80 -24.81 -28.47
N THR A 321 -3.85 -24.16 -29.13
CA THR A 321 -2.44 -24.53 -29.18
C THR A 321 -1.65 -23.53 -28.35
N MET A 322 -0.96 -24.03 -27.32
CA MET A 322 -0.11 -23.26 -26.43
C MET A 322 1.34 -23.66 -26.67
N LYS A 323 2.21 -22.67 -26.88
CA LYS A 323 3.64 -22.87 -27.17
C LYS A 323 4.46 -22.08 -26.16
N PHE A 324 5.26 -22.76 -25.37
CA PHE A 324 6.19 -22.16 -24.40
C PHE A 324 7.19 -23.20 -23.92
N SER A 325 8.36 -22.77 -23.44
CA SER A 325 9.41 -23.64 -22.90
C SER A 325 9.81 -24.82 -23.80
N GLY A 326 9.69 -24.67 -25.12
CA GLY A 326 10.01 -25.72 -26.10
C GLY A 326 8.92 -26.80 -26.28
N HIS A 327 7.79 -26.69 -25.58
CA HIS A 327 6.66 -27.61 -25.69
C HIS A 327 5.51 -27.02 -26.52
N GLU A 328 4.78 -27.91 -27.19
CA GLU A 328 3.49 -27.61 -27.81
C GLU A 328 2.39 -28.40 -27.09
N ILE A 329 1.48 -27.69 -26.42
CA ILE A 329 0.36 -28.28 -25.69
C ILE A 329 -0.94 -27.88 -26.40
N VAL A 330 -1.74 -28.88 -26.77
CA VAL A 330 -2.96 -28.69 -27.53
C VAL A 330 -4.17 -29.21 -26.75
N VAL A 331 -5.18 -28.35 -26.61
CA VAL A 331 -6.48 -28.68 -26.04
C VAL A 331 -7.49 -28.74 -27.19
N ILE A 332 -8.17 -29.88 -27.34
CA ILE A 332 -9.16 -30.10 -28.39
C ILE A 332 -10.55 -30.14 -27.75
N GLN A 333 -11.50 -29.44 -28.36
CA GLN A 333 -12.88 -29.41 -27.90
C GLN A 333 -13.49 -30.83 -27.87
N HIS A 334 -14.33 -31.09 -26.87
CA HIS A 334 -14.98 -32.37 -26.58
C HIS A 334 -14.06 -33.56 -26.24
N GLU A 335 -12.74 -33.36 -26.26
CA GLU A 335 -11.76 -34.37 -25.89
C GLU A 335 -11.40 -34.32 -24.41
N ARG A 336 -12.42 -34.51 -23.56
CA ARG A 336 -12.30 -34.30 -22.11
C ARG A 336 -11.31 -35.27 -21.45
N ASN A 337 -10.70 -34.82 -20.35
CA ASN A 337 -9.76 -35.55 -19.48
C ASN A 337 -8.38 -35.85 -20.10
N LYS A 338 -8.11 -35.32 -21.30
CA LYS A 338 -6.81 -35.45 -21.97
C LYS A 338 -6.39 -34.15 -22.64
N VAL A 339 -5.11 -34.08 -22.96
CA VAL A 339 -4.46 -33.04 -23.77
C VAL A 339 -3.43 -33.68 -24.69
N THR A 340 -3.07 -33.01 -25.77
CA THR A 340 -1.95 -33.43 -26.63
C THR A 340 -0.71 -32.63 -26.23
N ILE A 341 0.41 -33.31 -26.01
CA ILE A 341 1.70 -32.70 -25.67
C ILE A 341 2.71 -33.22 -26.70
N ASP A 342 3.34 -32.31 -27.43
CA ASP A 342 4.36 -32.60 -28.45
C ASP A 342 3.91 -33.68 -29.46
N GLY A 343 2.65 -33.57 -29.90
CA GLY A 343 2.03 -34.48 -30.88
C GLY A 343 1.51 -35.81 -30.33
N LYS A 344 1.62 -36.07 -29.02
CA LYS A 344 1.12 -37.29 -28.38
C LYS A 344 0.04 -36.99 -27.35
N GLU A 345 -1.00 -37.82 -27.30
CA GLU A 345 -2.08 -37.68 -26.31
C GLU A 345 -1.66 -38.15 -24.92
N TYR A 346 -2.04 -37.38 -23.89
CA TYR A 346 -1.81 -37.67 -22.48
C TYR A 346 -3.10 -37.50 -21.66
N PRO A 347 -3.49 -38.48 -20.82
CA PRO A 347 -4.55 -38.29 -19.85
C PRO A 347 -4.08 -37.36 -18.71
N LEU A 348 -5.03 -36.68 -18.07
CA LEU A 348 -4.75 -35.82 -16.91
C LEU A 348 -4.82 -36.62 -15.59
N PRO A 349 -3.99 -36.27 -14.58
CA PRO A 349 -3.03 -35.18 -14.56
C PRO A 349 -1.75 -35.47 -15.35
N ALA A 350 -1.15 -34.43 -15.91
CA ALA A 350 0.14 -34.47 -16.58
C ALA A 350 1.09 -33.43 -15.97
N SER A 351 2.39 -33.72 -16.01
CA SER A 351 3.44 -32.81 -15.53
C SER A 351 4.65 -32.89 -16.45
N LEU A 352 5.28 -31.75 -16.71
CA LEU A 352 6.48 -31.62 -17.54
C LEU A 352 7.57 -30.89 -16.76
N ASP A 353 8.82 -31.05 -17.19
CA ASP A 353 9.94 -30.24 -16.74
C ASP A 353 10.15 -30.24 -15.22
N SER A 354 10.07 -31.40 -14.58
CA SER A 354 10.17 -31.54 -13.12
C SER A 354 9.15 -30.66 -12.39
N ASP A 355 7.87 -30.79 -12.76
CA ASP A 355 6.73 -30.09 -12.14
C ASP A 355 6.66 -28.58 -12.38
N ARG A 356 7.49 -28.02 -13.29
CA ARG A 356 7.38 -26.61 -13.69
C ARG A 356 6.13 -26.31 -14.51
N ILE A 357 5.60 -27.31 -15.21
CA ILE A 357 4.34 -27.22 -15.95
C ILE A 357 3.42 -28.33 -15.44
N LYS A 358 2.27 -27.96 -14.88
CA LYS A 358 1.28 -28.91 -14.35
C LYS A 358 -0.04 -28.73 -15.07
N ILE A 359 -0.59 -29.83 -15.55
CA ILE A 359 -1.90 -29.88 -16.20
C ILE A 359 -2.78 -30.82 -15.39
N THR A 360 -3.82 -30.27 -14.78
CA THR A 360 -4.70 -31.00 -13.86
C THR A 360 -6.14 -30.78 -14.23
N GLN A 361 -7.03 -31.60 -13.66
CA GLN A 361 -8.46 -31.44 -13.83
C GLN A 361 -9.14 -31.39 -12.46
N SER A 362 -10.09 -30.47 -12.31
CA SER A 362 -10.99 -30.41 -11.17
C SER A 362 -12.41 -30.16 -11.66
N GLY A 363 -13.32 -31.10 -11.40
CA GLY A 363 -14.69 -31.06 -11.88
C GLY A 363 -14.79 -31.00 -13.41
N ILE A 364 -15.38 -29.92 -13.94
CA ILE A 364 -15.52 -29.67 -15.38
C ILE A 364 -14.35 -28.91 -15.99
N ARG A 365 -13.38 -28.45 -15.19
CA ARG A 365 -12.31 -27.57 -15.64
C ARG A 365 -10.96 -28.27 -15.65
N GLY A 366 -10.21 -28.04 -16.73
CA GLY A 366 -8.78 -28.26 -16.84
C GLY A 366 -8.02 -27.02 -16.41
N TYR A 367 -6.86 -27.24 -15.79
CA TYR A 367 -5.97 -26.19 -15.29
C TYR A 367 -4.55 -26.48 -15.74
N LEU A 368 -3.94 -25.56 -16.45
CA LEU A 368 -2.52 -25.53 -16.74
C LEU A 368 -1.89 -24.44 -15.87
N VAL A 369 -0.86 -24.77 -15.11
CA VAL A 369 -0.12 -23.85 -14.25
C VAL A 369 1.36 -23.98 -14.57
N THR A 370 2.04 -22.84 -14.71
CA THR A 370 3.47 -22.75 -14.94
C THR A 370 4.18 -22.02 -13.80
N ASP A 371 5.47 -22.28 -13.62
CA ASP A 371 6.31 -21.61 -12.62
C ASP A 371 6.63 -20.14 -12.97
N PHE A 372 6.57 -19.77 -14.25
CA PHE A 372 6.75 -18.40 -14.73
C PHE A 372 5.46 -17.55 -14.67
N GLY A 373 4.36 -18.11 -14.16
CA GLY A 373 3.15 -17.36 -13.87
C GLY A 373 2.15 -17.21 -15.01
N LEU A 374 2.25 -18.05 -16.05
CA LEU A 374 1.15 -18.30 -16.98
C LEU A 374 0.24 -19.41 -16.43
N GLU A 375 -1.06 -19.14 -16.44
CA GLU A 375 -2.10 -20.07 -16.04
C GLU A 375 -3.19 -20.11 -17.11
N VAL A 376 -3.70 -21.30 -17.41
CA VAL A 376 -4.80 -21.46 -18.36
C VAL A 376 -5.87 -22.33 -17.73
N THR A 377 -7.13 -21.86 -17.81
CA THR A 377 -8.31 -22.61 -17.38
C THR A 377 -9.21 -22.86 -18.58
N PHE A 378 -9.70 -24.09 -18.74
CA PHE A 378 -10.53 -24.48 -19.88
C PHE A 378 -11.54 -25.56 -19.47
N ASP A 379 -12.58 -25.80 -20.28
CA ASP A 379 -13.60 -26.82 -19.99
C ASP A 379 -13.86 -27.81 -21.13
N TRP A 380 -12.97 -27.86 -22.14
CA TRP A 380 -13.15 -28.63 -23.39
C TRP A 380 -14.46 -28.31 -24.13
N GLY A 381 -15.14 -27.23 -23.77
CA GLY A 381 -16.38 -26.77 -24.38
C GLY A 381 -16.18 -25.39 -24.98
N GLU A 382 -16.77 -24.40 -24.32
CA GLU A 382 -16.81 -23.02 -24.80
C GLU A 382 -16.03 -22.06 -23.90
N PHE A 383 -15.48 -22.52 -22.77
CA PHE A 383 -14.75 -21.66 -21.86
C PHE A 383 -13.24 -21.84 -21.99
N PHE A 384 -12.55 -20.73 -22.20
CA PHE A 384 -11.10 -20.64 -22.14
C PHE A 384 -10.67 -19.35 -21.45
N MET A 385 -9.71 -19.41 -20.53
CA MET A 385 -9.25 -18.25 -19.78
C MET A 385 -7.73 -18.32 -19.61
N VAL A 386 -7.06 -17.27 -20.07
CA VAL A 386 -5.61 -17.08 -19.92
C VAL A 386 -5.42 -16.13 -18.75
N THR A 387 -4.63 -16.54 -17.75
CA THR A 387 -4.27 -15.72 -16.60
C THR A 387 -2.76 -15.55 -16.56
N VAL A 388 -2.29 -14.33 -16.35
CA VAL A 388 -0.87 -13.98 -16.38
C VAL A 388 -0.48 -13.19 -15.16
N SER A 389 0.74 -13.44 -14.68
CA SER A 389 1.44 -12.65 -13.67
C SER A 389 1.65 -11.21 -14.12
N SER A 390 1.60 -10.27 -13.18
CA SER A 390 1.91 -8.85 -13.43
C SER A 390 3.36 -8.58 -13.82
N SER A 391 4.25 -9.57 -13.74
CA SER A 391 5.57 -9.53 -14.39
C SER A 391 5.49 -9.28 -15.90
N TYR A 392 4.38 -9.65 -16.55
CA TYR A 392 4.14 -9.47 -17.99
C TYR A 392 3.49 -8.12 -18.35
N TYR A 393 3.31 -7.20 -17.40
CA TYR A 393 2.72 -5.89 -17.66
C TYR A 393 3.46 -5.14 -18.79
N LYS A 394 2.72 -4.62 -19.78
CA LYS A 394 3.22 -3.99 -21.02
C LYS A 394 4.06 -4.90 -21.94
N ASN A 395 4.04 -6.21 -21.72
CA ASN A 395 4.86 -7.18 -22.47
C ASN A 395 4.03 -8.23 -23.21
N LEU A 396 2.74 -7.98 -23.41
CA LEU A 396 1.83 -8.87 -24.12
C LEU A 396 1.27 -8.22 -25.38
N ALA A 397 0.82 -9.07 -26.30
CA ALA A 397 0.11 -8.67 -27.51
C ALA A 397 -0.81 -9.82 -27.96
N GLY A 398 -1.80 -9.51 -28.81
CA GLY A 398 -2.77 -10.47 -29.33
C GLY A 398 -4.20 -9.98 -29.12
N MET A 399 -5.17 -10.85 -29.39
CA MET A 399 -6.58 -10.54 -29.19
C MET A 399 -6.97 -10.32 -27.72
N CYS A 400 -6.12 -10.74 -26.77
CA CYS A 400 -6.27 -10.45 -25.34
C CYS A 400 -5.77 -9.06 -24.91
N GLY A 401 -5.36 -8.20 -25.85
CA GLY A 401 -4.93 -6.84 -25.57
C GLY A 401 -3.44 -6.69 -25.24
N THR A 402 -3.06 -5.49 -24.76
CA THR A 402 -1.65 -5.13 -24.54
C THR A 402 -1.18 -5.29 -23.10
N TYR A 403 -2.12 -5.45 -22.16
CA TYR A 403 -1.91 -5.57 -20.72
C TYR A 403 -1.11 -4.38 -20.14
N ASN A 404 -1.61 -3.17 -20.35
CA ASN A 404 -1.00 -1.94 -19.89
C ASN A 404 -1.92 -1.12 -18.95
N GLY A 405 -3.08 -1.67 -18.59
CA GLY A 405 -4.09 -1.03 -17.75
C GLY A 405 -5.04 -0.07 -18.49
N ASN A 406 -4.99 0.00 -19.82
CA ASN A 406 -5.83 0.89 -20.63
C ASN A 406 -6.67 0.09 -21.65
N PRO A 407 -7.96 -0.19 -21.35
CA PRO A 407 -8.80 -0.95 -22.27
C PRO A 407 -9.08 -0.26 -23.61
N SER A 408 -8.77 1.03 -23.75
CA SER A 408 -9.03 1.79 -24.98
C SER A 408 -8.01 1.51 -26.10
N ASP A 409 -6.85 0.94 -25.76
CA ASP A 409 -5.79 0.62 -26.74
C ASP A 409 -5.61 -0.89 -27.00
N ASP A 410 -6.46 -1.73 -26.43
CA ASP A 410 -6.39 -3.17 -26.63
C ASP A 410 -6.65 -3.61 -28.08
N PHE A 411 -7.37 -2.79 -28.86
CA PHE A 411 -7.67 -3.03 -30.27
C PHE A 411 -6.54 -2.62 -31.21
N THR A 412 -5.31 -2.94 -30.81
CA THR A 412 -4.09 -2.66 -31.59
C THR A 412 -3.74 -3.87 -32.46
N THR A 413 -3.41 -3.62 -33.73
CA THR A 413 -2.95 -4.62 -34.70
C THR A 413 -1.50 -5.06 -34.42
N PRO A 414 -0.97 -6.13 -35.05
CA PRO A 414 0.42 -6.56 -34.86
C PRO A 414 1.48 -5.49 -35.19
N THR A 415 1.13 -4.48 -36.00
CA THR A 415 2.02 -3.38 -36.37
C THR A 415 1.97 -2.20 -35.39
N GLY A 416 1.15 -2.27 -34.34
CA GLY A 416 1.03 -1.20 -33.34
C GLY A 416 0.01 -0.12 -33.71
N VAL A 417 -0.82 -0.33 -34.73
CA VAL A 417 -1.85 0.63 -35.18
C VAL A 417 -3.22 0.20 -34.65
N ALA A 418 -4.00 1.14 -34.13
CA ALA A 418 -5.39 0.90 -33.74
C ALA A 418 -6.28 0.69 -34.98
N ALA A 419 -7.13 -0.34 -34.96
CA ALA A 419 -8.09 -0.55 -36.04
C ALA A 419 -9.43 0.16 -35.76
N ALA A 420 -10.15 0.53 -36.82
CA ALA A 420 -11.46 1.18 -36.69
C ALA A 420 -12.60 0.19 -36.36
N HIS A 421 -12.40 -1.10 -36.67
CA HIS A 421 -13.42 -2.14 -36.53
C HIS A 421 -12.84 -3.44 -35.97
N ASN A 422 -13.61 -4.11 -35.10
CA ASN A 422 -13.22 -5.38 -34.47
C ASN A 422 -12.88 -6.48 -35.48
N THR A 423 -13.56 -6.51 -36.63
CA THR A 423 -13.28 -7.46 -37.72
C THR A 423 -11.85 -7.29 -38.25
N GLU A 424 -11.50 -6.07 -38.66
CA GLU A 424 -10.19 -5.77 -39.25
C GLU A 424 -9.08 -6.06 -38.25
N TRP A 425 -9.30 -5.64 -36.99
CA TRP A 425 -8.39 -5.94 -35.90
C TRP A 425 -8.23 -7.45 -35.65
N GLY A 426 -9.32 -8.21 -35.49
CA GLY A 426 -9.24 -9.65 -35.24
C GLY A 426 -8.63 -10.42 -36.43
N GLN A 427 -8.94 -10.01 -37.66
CA GLN A 427 -8.30 -10.54 -38.87
C GLN A 427 -6.79 -10.29 -38.87
N SER A 428 -6.34 -9.13 -38.41
CA SER A 428 -4.91 -8.81 -38.35
C SER A 428 -4.13 -9.77 -37.42
N TRP A 429 -4.82 -10.42 -36.47
CA TRP A 429 -4.25 -11.43 -35.56
C TRP A 429 -4.36 -12.87 -36.06
N SER A 430 -4.88 -13.09 -37.28
CA SER A 430 -4.94 -14.41 -37.89
C SER A 430 -3.55 -14.96 -38.23
N VAL A 431 -3.40 -16.27 -38.15
CA VAL A 431 -2.19 -17.00 -38.54
C VAL A 431 -2.50 -18.05 -39.60
N PRO A 432 -1.59 -18.31 -40.55
CA PRO A 432 -1.80 -19.33 -41.57
C PRO A 432 -1.95 -20.73 -40.95
N ASP A 433 -3.02 -21.44 -41.31
CA ASP A 433 -3.32 -22.79 -40.80
C ASP A 433 -3.72 -23.79 -41.90
N ASN A 434 -3.49 -23.44 -43.17
CA ASN A 434 -3.83 -24.23 -44.36
C ASN A 434 -5.32 -24.61 -44.48
N ASP A 435 -6.23 -23.99 -43.72
CA ASP A 435 -7.66 -24.23 -43.86
C ASP A 435 -8.22 -23.38 -45.02
N PRO A 436 -8.64 -24.00 -46.15
CA PRO A 436 -9.22 -23.27 -47.27
C PRO A 436 -10.58 -22.64 -46.95
N ASN A 437 -11.20 -23.03 -45.82
CA ASN A 437 -12.48 -22.49 -45.33
C ASN A 437 -12.28 -21.45 -44.22
N CYS A 438 -11.05 -20.93 -44.05
CA CYS A 438 -10.79 -19.78 -43.19
C CYS A 438 -11.48 -18.53 -43.75
N TRP A 439 -12.33 -17.89 -42.94
CA TRP A 439 -12.96 -16.62 -43.25
C TRP A 439 -13.06 -15.73 -42.00
N HIS A 440 -13.16 -14.43 -42.25
CA HIS A 440 -13.29 -13.37 -41.24
C HIS A 440 -14.60 -12.63 -41.51
N PHE A 441 -15.50 -12.53 -40.53
CA PHE A 441 -16.82 -11.89 -40.69
C PHE A 441 -16.71 -10.41 -41.07
N PRO A 442 -17.52 -9.82 -41.98
CA PRO A 442 -18.82 -10.34 -42.41
C PRO A 442 -18.78 -11.29 -43.62
N PRO A 443 -19.79 -12.18 -43.75
CA PRO A 443 -20.03 -13.07 -44.87
C PRO A 443 -20.85 -12.34 -45.97
N CYS A 444 -21.10 -11.04 -45.81
CA CYS A 444 -22.04 -10.23 -46.60
C CYS A 444 -21.39 -8.88 -46.98
N SER A 445 -21.78 -8.32 -48.11
CA SER A 445 -21.33 -7.01 -48.62
C SER A 445 -21.75 -5.84 -47.71
N ASP A 446 -21.11 -4.67 -47.83
CA ASP A 446 -21.53 -3.46 -47.10
C ASP A 446 -22.99 -3.08 -47.40
N GLU A 447 -23.48 -3.36 -48.61
CA GLU A 447 -24.87 -3.15 -49.01
C GLU A 447 -25.83 -4.08 -48.23
N GLU A 448 -25.51 -5.37 -48.16
CA GLU A 448 -26.27 -6.34 -47.36
C GLU A 448 -26.21 -6.02 -45.87
N LYS A 449 -25.05 -5.65 -45.35
CA LYS A 449 -24.88 -5.25 -43.95
C LYS A 449 -25.74 -4.03 -43.62
N ASN A 450 -25.69 -2.99 -44.45
CA ASN A 450 -26.53 -1.79 -44.25
C ASN A 450 -28.02 -2.12 -44.30
N LYS A 451 -28.43 -3.02 -45.20
CA LYS A 451 -29.80 -3.51 -45.28
C LYS A 451 -30.22 -4.25 -44.01
N TYR A 452 -29.41 -5.21 -43.53
CA TYR A 452 -29.74 -6.05 -42.38
C TYR A 452 -29.58 -5.34 -41.03
N SER A 453 -28.80 -4.26 -40.98
CA SER A 453 -28.77 -3.33 -39.83
C SER A 453 -29.99 -2.39 -39.79
N GLY A 454 -30.86 -2.40 -40.79
CA GLY A 454 -32.07 -1.58 -40.81
C GLY A 454 -33.19 -2.08 -39.87
N LEU A 455 -34.20 -1.24 -39.66
CA LEU A 455 -35.36 -1.52 -38.78
C LEU A 455 -36.23 -2.71 -39.25
N ASN A 456 -36.13 -3.11 -40.52
CA ASN A 456 -36.85 -4.29 -41.03
C ASN A 456 -36.12 -5.61 -40.72
N PHE A 457 -34.91 -5.54 -40.16
CA PHE A 457 -34.08 -6.68 -39.79
C PHE A 457 -33.54 -6.48 -38.36
N CYS A 458 -32.24 -6.57 -38.16
CA CYS A 458 -31.59 -6.64 -36.85
C CYS A 458 -31.54 -5.30 -36.13
N GLY A 459 -31.63 -4.18 -36.88
CA GLY A 459 -31.69 -2.84 -36.30
C GLY A 459 -32.92 -2.62 -35.40
N LEU A 460 -33.97 -3.43 -35.56
CA LEU A 460 -35.15 -3.36 -34.70
C LEU A 460 -34.86 -3.71 -33.23
N LEU A 461 -33.86 -4.57 -32.98
CA LEU A 461 -33.44 -4.97 -31.64
C LEU A 461 -32.79 -3.77 -30.91
N GLU A 462 -32.12 -2.89 -31.65
CA GLU A 462 -31.39 -1.73 -31.13
C GLU A 462 -32.21 -0.43 -31.09
N ASP A 463 -33.43 -0.44 -31.64
CA ASP A 463 -34.34 0.70 -31.61
C ASP A 463 -34.82 0.99 -30.18
N LYS A 464 -34.30 2.08 -29.60
CA LYS A 464 -34.62 2.55 -28.25
C LYS A 464 -36.08 3.01 -28.09
N THR A 465 -36.78 3.23 -29.20
CA THR A 465 -38.20 3.59 -29.22
C THR A 465 -39.08 2.47 -29.78
N GLY A 466 -38.46 1.35 -30.16
CA GLY A 466 -39.10 0.26 -30.86
C GLY A 466 -39.78 -0.76 -29.93
N PRO A 467 -40.38 -1.81 -30.51
CA PRO A 467 -41.12 -2.84 -29.79
C PRO A 467 -40.35 -3.58 -28.68
N PHE A 468 -39.01 -3.59 -28.77
CA PHE A 468 -38.10 -4.25 -27.82
C PHE A 468 -37.48 -3.29 -26.79
N ALA A 469 -37.79 -1.99 -26.84
CA ALA A 469 -37.12 -0.98 -26.01
C ALA A 469 -37.19 -1.26 -24.50
N SER A 470 -38.31 -1.81 -24.01
CA SER A 470 -38.50 -2.21 -22.62
C SER A 470 -37.57 -3.37 -22.21
N CYS A 471 -37.26 -4.29 -23.12
CA CYS A 471 -36.46 -5.48 -22.87
C CYS A 471 -34.95 -5.20 -22.81
N ASN A 472 -34.48 -4.16 -23.51
CA ASN A 472 -33.06 -3.81 -23.60
C ASN A 472 -32.40 -3.47 -22.25
N ASN A 473 -33.20 -3.19 -21.21
CA ASN A 473 -32.71 -2.94 -19.84
C ASN A 473 -32.59 -4.22 -18.99
N THR A 474 -33.20 -5.32 -19.42
CA THR A 474 -33.32 -6.57 -18.64
C THR A 474 -32.56 -7.72 -19.28
N VAL A 475 -32.54 -7.78 -20.61
CA VAL A 475 -31.77 -8.74 -21.39
C VAL A 475 -30.61 -8.02 -22.08
N GLN A 476 -29.41 -8.59 -22.01
CA GLN A 476 -28.22 -7.99 -22.60
C GLN A 476 -28.29 -8.04 -24.13
N LEU A 477 -28.70 -6.91 -24.73
CA LEU A 477 -28.95 -6.75 -26.16
C LEU A 477 -27.75 -7.07 -27.06
N GLY A 478 -26.53 -6.73 -26.61
CA GLY A 478 -25.32 -6.82 -27.44
C GLY A 478 -25.11 -8.20 -28.08
N GLN A 479 -25.49 -9.27 -27.38
CA GLN A 479 -25.40 -10.63 -27.93
C GLN A 479 -26.41 -10.94 -29.01
N PHE A 480 -27.64 -10.49 -28.84
CA PHE A 480 -28.72 -10.76 -29.78
C PHE A 480 -28.63 -9.91 -31.03
N ALA A 481 -28.32 -8.62 -30.91
CA ALA A 481 -28.11 -7.72 -32.04
C ALA A 481 -27.00 -8.24 -32.96
N TYR A 482 -25.87 -8.65 -32.35
CA TYR A 482 -24.76 -9.24 -33.09
C TYR A 482 -25.13 -10.57 -33.74
N SER A 483 -25.74 -11.50 -32.99
CA SER A 483 -26.14 -12.82 -33.50
C SER A 483 -27.15 -12.72 -34.65
N CYS A 484 -28.06 -11.75 -34.57
CA CYS A 484 -29.02 -11.45 -35.63
C CYS A 484 -28.29 -10.99 -36.89
N LEU A 485 -27.45 -9.95 -36.78
CA LEU A 485 -26.75 -9.41 -37.95
C LEU A 485 -25.84 -10.47 -38.56
N PHE A 486 -25.19 -11.26 -37.71
CA PHE A 486 -24.36 -12.39 -38.12
C PHE A 486 -25.14 -13.39 -38.96
N THR A 487 -26.22 -13.96 -38.42
CA THR A 487 -26.96 -15.04 -39.08
C THR A 487 -27.67 -14.55 -40.32
N THR A 488 -28.21 -13.33 -40.29
CA THR A 488 -28.88 -12.73 -41.44
C THR A 488 -27.86 -12.51 -42.56
N CYS A 489 -26.66 -12.04 -42.26
CA CYS A 489 -25.59 -11.93 -43.25
C CYS A 489 -25.08 -13.29 -43.75
N PHE A 490 -24.86 -14.26 -42.86
CA PHE A 490 -24.35 -15.59 -43.21
C PHE A 490 -25.30 -16.37 -44.12
N THR A 491 -26.60 -16.15 -43.93
CA THR A 491 -27.65 -16.84 -44.69
C THR A 491 -28.17 -16.02 -45.88
N HIS A 492 -27.51 -14.91 -46.22
CA HIS A 492 -27.93 -13.97 -47.27
C HIS A 492 -29.39 -13.52 -47.12
N GLY A 493 -29.80 -13.24 -45.88
CA GLY A 493 -31.13 -12.77 -45.53
C GLY A 493 -32.18 -13.86 -45.52
N ASN A 494 -31.82 -15.11 -45.20
CA ASN A 494 -32.79 -16.18 -45.04
C ASN A 494 -33.79 -15.81 -43.94
N HIS A 495 -35.03 -15.60 -44.35
CA HIS A 495 -36.09 -15.09 -43.49
C HIS A 495 -36.37 -16.00 -42.28
N ASN A 496 -36.33 -17.32 -42.48
CA ASN A 496 -36.61 -18.27 -41.40
C ASN A 496 -35.54 -18.23 -40.32
N GLU A 497 -34.26 -18.14 -40.70
CA GLU A 497 -33.16 -18.07 -39.74
C GLU A 497 -33.14 -16.73 -39.00
N PHE A 498 -33.41 -15.62 -39.70
CA PHE A 498 -33.63 -14.31 -39.09
C PHE A 498 -34.77 -14.36 -38.05
N CYS A 499 -35.93 -14.92 -38.43
CA CYS A 499 -37.08 -14.99 -37.52
C CYS A 499 -36.87 -15.89 -36.30
N LYS A 500 -36.07 -16.96 -36.42
CA LYS A 500 -35.70 -17.78 -35.26
C LYS A 500 -34.96 -16.95 -34.19
N ILE A 501 -34.09 -16.03 -34.61
CA ILE A 501 -33.33 -15.17 -33.69
C ILE A 501 -34.23 -14.11 -33.06
N MET A 502 -35.08 -13.47 -33.86
CA MET A 502 -36.04 -12.48 -33.34
C MET A 502 -37.00 -13.11 -32.32
N ASN A 503 -37.51 -14.32 -32.61
CA ASN A 503 -38.33 -15.09 -31.67
C ASN A 503 -37.54 -15.45 -30.39
N SER A 504 -36.30 -15.92 -30.53
CA SER A 504 -35.45 -16.22 -29.38
C SER A 504 -35.25 -15.02 -28.46
N TYR A 505 -35.02 -13.82 -29.01
CA TYR A 505 -34.91 -12.61 -28.19
C TYR A 505 -36.24 -12.26 -27.51
N ALA A 506 -37.35 -12.30 -28.25
CA ALA A 506 -38.67 -12.05 -27.70
C ALA A 506 -39.03 -13.01 -26.56
N ASP A 507 -38.64 -14.29 -26.66
CA ASP A 507 -38.86 -15.28 -25.61
C ASP A 507 -37.98 -15.03 -24.38
N ASN A 508 -36.72 -14.63 -24.56
CA ASN A 508 -35.85 -14.21 -23.45
C ASN A 508 -36.41 -12.99 -22.72
N CYS A 509 -36.98 -12.02 -23.45
CA CYS A 509 -37.67 -10.88 -22.86
C CYS A 509 -38.86 -11.31 -21.99
N LYS A 510 -39.69 -12.23 -22.51
CA LYS A 510 -40.83 -12.80 -21.75
C LYS A 510 -40.37 -13.56 -20.52
N TRP A 511 -39.32 -14.37 -20.63
CA TRP A 511 -38.73 -15.10 -19.50
C TRP A 511 -38.21 -14.16 -18.42
N ALA A 512 -37.71 -12.98 -18.82
CA ALA A 512 -37.33 -11.90 -17.92
C ALA A 512 -38.52 -11.05 -17.44
N ASN A 513 -39.76 -11.53 -17.55
CA ASN A 513 -41.01 -10.83 -17.19
C ASN A 513 -41.15 -9.43 -17.84
N THR A 514 -40.66 -9.27 -19.06
CA THR A 514 -40.78 -8.02 -19.81
C THR A 514 -41.67 -8.23 -21.04
N ASP A 515 -42.78 -7.51 -21.11
CA ASP A 515 -43.68 -7.55 -22.26
C ASP A 515 -43.05 -6.88 -23.49
N VAL A 516 -43.15 -7.56 -24.63
CA VAL A 516 -42.70 -7.09 -25.95
C VAL A 516 -43.93 -6.81 -26.80
N SER A 517 -43.99 -5.63 -27.43
CA SER A 517 -45.11 -5.24 -28.29
C SER A 517 -45.22 -6.17 -29.51
N PRO A 518 -46.39 -6.78 -29.82
CA PRO A 518 -46.57 -7.64 -31.00
C PRO A 518 -46.27 -6.96 -32.35
N GLN A 519 -46.15 -5.63 -32.37
CA GLN A 519 -45.77 -4.85 -33.55
C GLN A 519 -44.46 -5.31 -34.19
N TRP A 520 -43.52 -5.91 -33.43
CA TRP A 520 -42.27 -6.41 -34.01
C TRP A 520 -42.51 -7.48 -35.08
N GLN A 521 -43.54 -8.33 -34.92
CA GLN A 521 -43.91 -9.38 -35.89
C GLN A 521 -44.42 -8.76 -37.20
N GLN A 522 -45.10 -7.60 -37.11
CA GLN A 522 -45.59 -6.87 -38.28
C GLN A 522 -44.46 -6.18 -39.04
N ILE A 523 -43.50 -5.59 -38.31
CA ILE A 523 -42.34 -4.89 -38.91
C ILE A 523 -41.39 -5.88 -39.59
N THR A 524 -41.14 -7.01 -38.94
CA THR A 524 -40.17 -8.02 -39.41
C THR A 524 -40.79 -9.10 -40.28
N ASN A 525 -42.13 -9.18 -40.36
CA ASN A 525 -42.86 -10.26 -41.02
C ASN A 525 -42.49 -11.66 -40.48
N CYS A 526 -42.17 -11.76 -39.19
CA CYS A 526 -41.90 -13.01 -38.49
C CYS A 526 -43.14 -13.49 -37.75
N THR A 527 -43.62 -14.68 -38.11
CA THR A 527 -44.79 -15.35 -37.50
C THR A 527 -44.42 -16.21 -36.32
#